data_AF-A0A914FBP1-F1
#
_entry.id   AF-A0A914FBP1-F1
#
_cell.length_a   1.000
_cell.length_b   1.000
_cell.length_c   1.000
_cell.angle_alpha   90.00
_cell.angle_beta   90.00
_cell.angle_gamma   90.00
#
_symmetry.space_group_name_H-M   'P 1'
#
loop_
_entity.id
_entity.type
_entity.pdbx_description
1 polymer ?
#
loop_
_entity_poly.entity_id
_entity_poly.type
_entity_poly.pdbx_seq_one_letter_code
_entity_poly.pdbx_strand_id
1 'polypeptide(L)'
;MVGSNAESYGWDLNRNRCGFDGRNDALWRYPTSVPAEGGQFVAPDELYCILDMDEGYMSFATNDQYLGVAFRGLKGKKLYPMVSCVWGHCEVTMKYLGCVEPEPRQLMEACRNTILGRLGKDPADAVHLLPLPKSLKNFLLYKSH
;
A
#
# COMPACT_ATOMS: atom_id res chain seq x y z
N MET A 1 -13.26 17.86 -6.78
CA MET A 1 -11.86 17.35 -6.73
C MET A 1 -11.91 15.88 -6.37
N VAL A 2 -10.92 15.05 -6.70
CA VAL A 2 -10.93 13.64 -6.26
C VAL A 2 -10.92 13.59 -4.72
N GLY A 3 -11.79 12.80 -4.11
CA GLY A 3 -11.96 12.74 -2.65
C GLY A 3 -13.00 13.72 -2.09
N SER A 4 -13.63 14.55 -2.93
CA SER A 4 -14.60 15.57 -2.47
C SER A 4 -16.04 15.08 -2.33
N ASN A 5 -16.31 13.78 -2.50
CA ASN A 5 -17.61 13.15 -2.31
C ASN A 5 -17.44 11.64 -1.99
N ALA A 6 -18.55 10.95 -1.74
CA ALA A 6 -18.56 9.52 -1.39
C ALA A 6 -18.16 8.59 -2.56
N GLU A 7 -17.96 9.13 -3.76
CA GLU A 7 -17.72 8.35 -4.98
C GLU A 7 -16.23 8.30 -5.35
N SER A 8 -15.36 8.98 -4.60
CA SER A 8 -13.94 9.08 -4.92
C SER A 8 -13.04 9.09 -3.70
N TYR A 9 -11.85 8.50 -3.84
CA TYR A 9 -10.79 8.46 -2.84
C TYR A 9 -9.59 9.19 -3.40
N GLY A 10 -9.15 10.28 -2.77
CA GLY A 10 -8.15 11.19 -3.35
C GLY A 10 -7.02 11.51 -2.39
N TRP A 11 -5.79 11.51 -2.90
CA TRP A 11 -4.62 12.06 -2.21
C TRP A 11 -4.23 13.39 -2.86
N ASP A 12 -4.30 14.47 -2.09
CA ASP A 12 -3.82 15.79 -2.48
C ASP A 12 -2.31 15.87 -2.17
N LEU A 13 -1.50 15.81 -3.23
CA LEU A 13 -0.03 15.87 -3.17
C LEU A 13 0.48 17.22 -2.61
N ASN A 14 -0.24 18.32 -2.86
CA ASN A 14 0.17 19.65 -2.41
C ASN A 14 -0.15 19.88 -0.93
N ARG A 15 -1.16 19.21 -0.39
CA ARG A 15 -1.54 19.32 1.02
C ARG A 15 -1.06 18.15 1.87
N ASN A 16 -0.55 17.08 1.25
CA ASN A 16 -0.24 15.82 1.91
C ASN A 16 -1.40 15.32 2.77
N ARG A 17 -2.58 15.31 2.16
CA ARG A 17 -3.80 14.81 2.80
C ARG A 17 -4.57 13.89 1.89
N CYS A 18 -5.07 12.80 2.47
CA CYS A 18 -6.04 11.93 1.83
C CYS A 18 -7.45 12.35 2.24
N GLY A 19 -8.40 12.17 1.32
CA GLY A 19 -9.80 12.52 1.53
C GLY A 19 -10.77 11.58 0.83
N PHE A 20 -11.95 11.46 1.43
CA PHE A 20 -13.11 10.72 0.98
C PHE A 20 -14.36 11.41 1.55
N ASP A 21 -15.50 11.32 0.86
CA ASP A 21 -16.80 11.85 1.30
C ASP A 21 -16.91 13.38 1.42
N GLY A 22 -15.91 14.14 0.96
CA GLY A 22 -15.96 15.61 0.93
C GLY A 22 -16.03 16.31 2.29
N ARG A 23 -15.97 15.56 3.40
CA ARG A 23 -15.94 16.13 4.74
C ARG A 23 -14.51 16.56 5.06
N ASN A 24 -14.28 17.87 5.17
CA ASN A 24 -12.95 18.41 5.50
C ASN A 24 -12.39 17.85 6.81
N ASP A 25 -13.27 17.49 7.76
CA ASP A 25 -12.90 16.91 9.05
C ASP A 25 -12.36 15.47 8.93
N ALA A 26 -12.59 14.83 7.78
CA ALA A 26 -12.10 13.49 7.46
C ALA A 26 -10.79 13.50 6.65
N LEU A 27 -10.10 14.64 6.53
CA LEU A 27 -8.80 14.70 5.84
C LEU A 27 -7.65 14.31 6.78
N TRP A 28 -7.04 13.14 6.58
CA TRP A 28 -5.87 12.72 7.35
C TRP A 28 -4.56 13.04 6.63
N ARG A 29 -3.49 13.26 7.41
CA ARG A 29 -2.14 13.47 6.89
C ARG A 29 -1.63 12.17 6.25
N TYR A 30 -1.04 12.31 5.06
CA TYR A 30 -0.40 11.23 4.33
C TYR A 30 0.76 11.79 3.49
N PRO A 31 1.93 11.13 3.44
CA PRO A 31 2.25 9.82 4.00
C PRO A 31 2.48 9.82 5.51
N THR A 32 2.12 8.73 6.20
CA THR A 32 2.32 8.56 7.65
C THR A 32 3.74 8.19 8.03
N SER A 33 4.56 7.74 7.07
CA SER A 33 5.98 7.44 7.27
C SER A 33 6.84 8.70 7.45
N VAL A 34 6.36 9.87 7.04
CA VAL A 34 7.09 11.14 7.16
C VAL A 34 6.67 11.85 8.45
N PRO A 35 7.57 11.99 9.45
CA PRO A 35 7.27 12.68 10.70
C PRO A 35 6.78 14.11 10.44
N ALA A 36 5.86 14.60 11.26
CA ALA A 36 5.35 15.97 11.15
C ALA A 36 6.46 17.03 11.25
N GLU A 37 7.51 16.73 12.01
CA GLU A 37 8.70 17.58 12.21
C GLU A 37 9.69 17.52 11.04
N GLY A 38 9.64 16.44 10.24
CA GLY A 38 10.54 16.20 9.10
C GLY A 38 10.17 16.99 7.84
N GLY A 39 9.22 17.92 7.93
CA GLY A 39 8.76 18.74 6.82
C GLY A 39 7.59 18.14 6.03
N GLN A 40 7.33 18.73 4.87
CA GLN A 40 6.29 18.30 3.95
C GLN A 40 6.90 17.29 2.97
N PHE A 41 6.27 16.12 2.79
CA PHE A 41 6.63 15.20 1.72
C PHE A 41 6.49 15.91 0.37
N VAL A 42 7.54 15.90 -0.43
CA VAL A 42 7.54 16.42 -1.80
C VAL A 42 7.36 15.23 -2.72
N ALA A 43 6.23 15.20 -3.44
CA ALA A 43 5.97 14.15 -4.41
C ALA A 43 7.01 14.21 -5.55
N PRO A 44 7.67 13.10 -5.90
CA PRO A 44 8.48 13.00 -7.11
C PRO A 44 7.60 12.99 -8.36
N ASP A 45 8.24 13.12 -9.53
CA ASP A 45 7.56 13.09 -10.84
C ASP A 45 6.86 11.74 -11.09
N GLU A 46 7.39 10.64 -10.56
CA GLU A 46 6.84 9.30 -10.67
C GLU A 46 6.34 8.76 -9.33
N LEU A 47 5.07 8.38 -9.28
CA LEU A 47 4.42 7.79 -8.13
C LEU A 47 3.68 6.51 -8.55
N TYR A 48 3.71 5.53 -7.66
CA TYR A 48 2.98 4.27 -7.83
C TYR A 48 1.70 4.30 -7.00
N CYS A 49 0.57 3.97 -7.63
CA CYS A 49 -0.68 3.69 -6.95
C CYS A 49 -0.89 2.17 -6.93
N ILE A 50 -1.02 1.61 -5.73
CA ILE A 50 -1.18 0.18 -5.49
C ILE A 50 -2.59 -0.02 -4.94
N LEU A 51 -3.43 -0.71 -5.71
CA LEU A 51 -4.80 -1.04 -5.35
C LEU A 51 -4.93 -2.54 -5.15
N ASP A 52 -5.13 -2.95 -3.89
CA ASP A 52 -5.35 -4.33 -3.49
C ASP A 52 -6.83 -4.52 -3.16
N MET A 53 -7.58 -5.14 -4.07
CA MET A 53 -9.03 -5.34 -3.90
C MET A 53 -9.37 -6.58 -3.07
N ASP A 54 -8.41 -7.49 -2.88
CA ASP A 54 -8.59 -8.71 -2.09
C ASP A 54 -8.55 -8.39 -0.59
N GLU A 55 -7.54 -7.62 -0.18
CA GLU A 55 -7.41 -7.05 1.16
C GLU A 55 -8.24 -5.75 1.33
N GLY A 56 -8.59 -5.10 0.21
CA GLY A 56 -9.48 -3.94 0.19
C GLY A 56 -8.81 -2.65 0.66
N TYR A 57 -7.58 -2.38 0.22
CA TYR A 57 -6.87 -1.14 0.51
C TYR A 57 -6.22 -0.51 -0.73
N MET A 58 -5.95 0.79 -0.62
CA MET A 58 -5.17 1.55 -1.59
C MET A 58 -4.00 2.22 -0.89
N SER A 59 -2.83 2.17 -1.51
CA SER A 59 -1.58 2.70 -0.99
C SER A 59 -0.75 3.32 -2.10
N PHE A 60 0.28 4.07 -1.72
CA PHE A 60 1.20 4.70 -2.66
C PHE A 60 2.65 4.31 -2.36
N ALA A 61 3.48 4.40 -3.38
CA ALA A 61 4.92 4.22 -3.27
C ALA A 61 5.65 5.17 -4.21
N THR A 62 6.94 5.33 -3.94
CA THR A 62 7.92 5.96 -4.82
C THR A 62 8.96 4.91 -5.22
N ASN A 63 9.92 5.28 -6.07
CA ASN A 63 11.07 4.42 -6.36
C ASN A 63 11.89 4.09 -5.10
N ASP A 64 11.88 4.97 -4.10
CA ASP A 64 12.74 4.84 -2.91
C ASP A 64 12.04 4.20 -1.72
N GLN A 65 10.72 4.35 -1.61
CA GLN A 65 9.98 3.91 -0.42
C GLN A 65 8.49 3.65 -0.65
N TYR A 66 7.98 2.70 0.13
CA TYR A 66 6.55 2.49 0.35
C TYR A 66 5.98 3.53 1.32
N LEU A 67 4.90 4.20 0.94
CA LEU A 67 4.35 5.36 1.68
C LEU A 67 3.25 4.97 2.67
N GLY A 68 2.90 3.67 2.74
CA GLY A 68 1.88 3.15 3.64
C GLY A 68 0.47 3.16 3.05
N VAL A 69 -0.46 2.55 3.77
CA VAL A 69 -1.87 2.46 3.36
C VAL A 69 -2.56 3.81 3.49
N ALA A 70 -3.14 4.30 2.39
CA ALA A 70 -3.90 5.54 2.36
C ALA A 70 -5.37 5.28 2.68
N PHE A 71 -6.00 4.26 2.07
CA PHE A 71 -7.43 3.97 2.20
C PHE A 71 -7.68 2.50 2.50
N ARG A 72 -8.74 2.18 3.23
CA ARG A 72 -9.19 0.82 3.57
C ARG A 72 -10.69 0.67 3.32
N GLY A 73 -11.19 -0.56 3.35
CA GLY A 73 -12.62 -0.85 3.18
C GLY A 73 -13.07 -0.79 1.71
N LEU A 74 -12.15 -1.05 0.78
CA LEU A 74 -12.41 -0.97 -0.65
C LEU A 74 -12.92 -2.29 -1.25
N LYS A 75 -12.88 -3.39 -0.48
CA LYS A 75 -13.29 -4.73 -0.93
C LYS A 75 -14.72 -4.72 -1.49
N GLY A 76 -14.90 -5.38 -2.64
CA GLY A 76 -16.20 -5.48 -3.32
C GLY A 76 -16.65 -4.22 -4.07
N LYS A 77 -15.89 -3.12 -4.00
CA LYS A 77 -16.17 -1.92 -4.81
C LYS A 77 -15.62 -2.09 -6.22
N LYS A 78 -16.19 -1.36 -7.19
CA LYS A 78 -15.61 -1.18 -8.52
C LYS A 78 -14.98 0.21 -8.59
N LEU A 79 -13.67 0.27 -8.71
CA LEU A 79 -12.91 1.54 -8.71
C LEU A 79 -12.23 1.74 -10.06
N TYR A 80 -12.03 2.99 -10.43
CA TYR A 80 -11.35 3.39 -11.65
C TYR A 80 -10.22 4.35 -11.30
N PRO A 81 -9.04 4.24 -11.93
CA PRO A 81 -7.99 5.22 -11.76
C PRO A 81 -8.45 6.61 -12.22
N MET A 82 -8.11 7.65 -11.45
CA MET A 82 -8.50 9.03 -11.74
C MET A 82 -7.43 9.99 -11.23
N VAL A 83 -7.18 11.07 -12.00
CA VAL A 83 -6.33 12.19 -11.59
C VAL A 83 -7.09 13.49 -11.86
N SER A 84 -6.96 14.46 -10.96
CA SER A 84 -7.42 15.84 -11.18
C SER A 84 -6.28 16.82 -11.00
N CYS A 85 -6.03 17.67 -12.00
CA CYS A 85 -5.05 18.74 -11.96
C CYS A 85 -5.70 20.07 -12.40
N VAL A 86 -5.18 21.19 -11.91
CA VAL A 86 -5.71 22.55 -12.18
C VAL A 86 -4.64 23.51 -12.70
N TRP A 87 -3.50 22.98 -13.13
CA TRP A 87 -2.37 23.77 -13.61
C TRP A 87 -2.37 23.82 -15.14
N GLY A 88 -2.21 25.02 -15.70
CA GLY A 88 -2.10 25.18 -17.15
C GLY A 88 -0.89 24.43 -17.67
N HIS A 89 -1.05 23.69 -18.77
CA HIS A 89 -0.01 22.87 -19.40
C HIS A 89 0.51 21.69 -18.55
N CYS A 90 -0.24 21.24 -17.53
CA CYS A 90 0.08 19.98 -16.85
C CYS A 90 -0.26 18.79 -17.73
N GLU A 91 0.72 17.91 -17.95
CA GLU A 91 0.53 16.61 -18.59
C GLU A 91 0.73 15.50 -17.56
N VAL A 92 -0.22 14.57 -17.50
CA VAL A 92 -0.17 13.42 -16.60
C VAL A 92 -0.21 12.16 -17.44
N THR A 93 0.82 11.33 -17.28
CA THR A 93 0.87 10.00 -17.90
C THR A 93 0.56 8.93 -16.86
N MET A 94 -0.36 8.03 -17.17
CA MET A 94 -0.71 6.90 -16.31
C MET A 94 -0.40 5.60 -17.05
N LYS A 95 0.49 4.80 -16.47
CA LYS A 95 0.89 3.50 -17.03
C LYS A 95 0.40 2.39 -16.11
N TYR A 96 -0.35 1.46 -16.67
CA TYR A 96 -0.69 0.23 -15.96
C TYR A 96 0.54 -0.68 -15.92
N LEU A 97 0.99 -1.01 -14.71
CA LEU A 97 2.18 -1.84 -14.49
C LEU A 97 1.87 -3.33 -14.40
N GLY A 98 0.63 -3.68 -14.03
CA GLY A 98 0.20 -5.06 -13.92
C GLY A 98 -0.81 -5.27 -12.80
N CYS A 99 -1.26 -6.52 -12.73
CA CYS A 99 -2.05 -7.09 -11.66
C CYS A 99 -1.32 -8.38 -11.25
N VAL A 100 -1.26 -8.66 -9.96
CA VAL A 100 -0.93 -10.02 -9.51
C VAL A 100 -2.22 -10.79 -9.66
N GLU A 101 -2.26 -11.80 -10.54
CA GLU A 101 -3.46 -12.63 -10.66
C GLU A 101 -3.86 -13.13 -9.27
N PRO A 102 -5.16 -13.07 -8.91
CA PRO A 102 -5.66 -13.63 -7.66
C PRO A 102 -5.65 -15.15 -7.77
N GLU A 103 -4.46 -15.74 -7.91
CA GLU A 103 -4.29 -17.16 -7.67
C GLU A 103 -4.44 -17.40 -6.17
N PRO A 104 -5.21 -18.43 -5.76
CA PRO A 104 -5.24 -18.81 -4.36
C PRO A 104 -3.81 -19.11 -3.94
N ARG A 105 -3.27 -18.28 -3.03
CA ARG A 105 -1.94 -18.50 -2.43
C ARG A 105 -1.87 -19.96 -2.03
N GLN A 106 -0.80 -20.64 -2.46
CA GLN A 106 -0.61 -22.03 -2.08
C GLN A 106 -0.70 -22.12 -0.56
N LEU A 107 -1.39 -23.12 -0.03
CA LEU A 107 -1.57 -23.30 1.42
C LEU A 107 -0.23 -23.19 2.17
N MET A 108 0.85 -23.67 1.55
CA MET A 108 2.21 -23.57 2.07
C MET A 108 2.67 -22.11 2.27
N GLU A 109 2.46 -21.22 1.30
CA GLU A 109 2.80 -19.79 1.44
C GLU A 109 1.91 -19.09 2.47
N ALA A 110 0.61 -19.39 2.49
CA ALA A 110 -0.31 -18.82 3.46
C ALA A 110 0.08 -19.22 4.90
N CYS A 111 0.37 -20.50 5.12
CA CYS A 111 0.88 -20.99 6.40
C CYS A 111 2.22 -20.35 6.76
N ARG A 112 3.15 -20.25 5.80
CA ARG A 112 4.45 -19.60 6.01
C ARG A 112 4.30 -18.16 6.47
N ASN A 113 3.54 -17.35 5.74
CA ASN A 113 3.32 -15.93 6.06
C ASN A 113 2.63 -15.77 7.42
N THR A 114 1.67 -16.65 7.74
CA THR A 114 1.00 -16.65 9.05
C THR A 114 1.98 -16.97 10.19
N ILE A 115 2.85 -17.96 10.01
CA ILE A 115 3.86 -18.34 11.00
C ILE A 115 4.84 -17.18 11.19
N LEU A 116 5.44 -16.66 10.12
CA LEU A 116 6.42 -15.57 10.20
C LEU A 116 5.82 -14.31 10.83
N GLY A 117 4.58 -13.97 10.47
CA GLY A 117 3.86 -12.83 11.07
C GLY A 117 3.62 -12.98 12.58
N ARG A 118 3.49 -14.21 13.09
CA ARG A 118 3.37 -14.49 14.53
C ARG A 118 4.69 -14.45 15.28
N LEU A 119 5.82 -14.64 14.59
CA LEU A 119 7.17 -14.59 15.19
C LEU A 119 7.68 -13.16 15.39
N GLY A 120 7.05 -12.16 14.76
CA GLY A 120 7.32 -10.75 15.02
C GLY A 120 8.44 -10.15 14.17
N LYS A 121 9.16 -9.18 14.73
CA LYS A 121 10.08 -8.30 13.97
C LYS A 121 11.36 -8.99 13.46
N ASP A 122 11.80 -10.04 14.15
CA ASP A 122 12.96 -10.83 13.73
C ASP A 122 12.61 -12.32 13.61
N PRO A 123 11.89 -12.67 12.52
CA PRO A 123 11.43 -14.04 12.35
C PRO A 123 12.56 -15.00 11.99
N ALA A 124 13.70 -14.52 11.49
CA ALA A 124 14.82 -15.38 11.10
C ALA A 124 15.43 -16.08 12.31
N ASP A 125 15.77 -15.30 13.35
CA ASP A 125 16.31 -15.81 14.60
C ASP A 125 15.31 -16.69 15.34
N ALA A 126 14.03 -16.27 15.36
CA ALA A 126 12.98 -17.01 16.01
C ALA A 126 12.74 -18.39 15.37
N VAL A 127 12.81 -18.50 14.03
CA VAL A 127 12.66 -19.78 13.30
C VAL A 127 13.75 -20.78 13.71
N HIS A 128 14.97 -20.33 13.98
CA HIS A 128 16.07 -21.21 14.40
C HIS A 128 15.79 -21.86 15.77
N LEU A 129 15.08 -21.17 16.66
CA LEU A 129 14.73 -21.65 18.01
C LEU A 129 13.54 -22.61 18.03
N LEU A 130 12.73 -22.67 16.96
CA LEU A 130 11.58 -23.57 16.91
C LEU A 130 12.00 -25.04 16.89
N PRO A 131 11.27 -25.95 17.56
CA PRO A 131 11.52 -27.39 17.53
C PRO A 131 11.01 -28.02 16.22
N LEU A 132 11.43 -27.46 15.08
CA LEU A 132 11.02 -27.89 13.74
C LEU A 132 12.16 -28.62 13.01
N PRO A 133 11.83 -29.60 12.15
CA PRO A 133 12.77 -30.19 11.20
C PRO A 133 13.49 -29.15 10.33
N LYS A 134 14.73 -29.45 9.93
CA LYS A 134 15.57 -28.56 9.09
C LYS A 134 14.89 -28.15 7.78
N SER A 135 14.18 -29.08 7.15
CA SER A 135 13.45 -28.81 5.90
C SER A 135 12.40 -27.71 6.06
N LEU A 136 11.65 -27.74 7.17
CA LEU A 136 10.63 -26.72 7.48
C LEU A 136 11.27 -25.39 7.86
N LYS A 137 12.39 -25.39 8.61
CA LYS A 137 13.14 -24.15 8.88
C LYS A 137 13.63 -23.50 7.59
N ASN A 138 14.19 -24.29 6.67
CA ASN A 138 14.66 -23.81 5.38
C ASN A 138 13.51 -23.24 4.54
N PHE A 139 12.35 -23.91 4.53
CA PHE A 139 11.16 -23.40 3.85
C PHE A 139 10.69 -22.05 4.41
N LEU A 140 10.65 -21.90 5.75
CA LEU A 140 10.26 -20.64 6.38
C LEU A 140 11.24 -19.50 6.05
N LEU A 141 12.54 -19.79 6.02
CA LEU A 141 13.61 -18.83 5.75
C LEU A 141 13.83 -18.52 4.26
N TYR A 142 13.27 -19.32 3.35
CA TYR A 142 13.47 -19.18 1.90
C TYR A 142 12.93 -17.84 1.38
N LYS A 143 13.72 -17.09 0.59
CA LYS A 143 13.22 -15.91 -0.14
C LYS A 143 12.82 -16.35 -1.55
N SER A 144 11.55 -16.22 -1.90
CA SER A 144 11.12 -16.32 -3.30
C SER A 144 11.76 -15.17 -4.09
N HIS A 145 12.30 -15.49 -5.26
CA HIS A 145 12.83 -14.53 -6.23
C HIS A 145 11.70 -13.84 -6.98
#